data_AF-A0A941TH57-F1
#
_entry.id   AF-A0A941TH57-F1
#
_cell.length_a   1.000
_cell.length_b   1.000
_cell.length_c   1.000
_cell.angle_alpha   90.00
_cell.angle_beta   90.00
_cell.angle_gamma   90.00
#
_symmetry.space_group_name_H-M   'P 1'
#
loop_
_entity.id
_entity.type
_entity.pdbx_description
1 polymer ?
#
loop_
_entity_poly.entity_id
_entity_poly.type
_entity_poly.pdbx_seq_one_letter_code
_entity_poly.pdbx_strand_id
1 'polypeptide(L)'
;MIAPLSLSNVLTVVLALLCLWTSNAQSSGGVVKLWRLAVPPTLATAVALVLLASVFNPTLAHDAEWIVAAILGAALGRTRGWLMHVESDQRWGLVKLPRSYDGLLASFALLVLSMVDFAGAALGAAVIQPPHVAAGAAACAGYLVFRAIATTMRATRRPHVELYDVKSAR
;
A
#
# COMPACT_ATOMS: atom_id res chain seq x y z
N MET A 1 -10.46 6.76 -25.66
CA MET A 1 -11.79 6.20 -25.33
C MET A 1 -11.74 5.77 -23.87
N ILE A 2 -12.66 6.25 -23.02
CA ILE A 2 -12.75 5.84 -21.61
C ILE A 2 -13.62 4.59 -21.57
N ALA A 3 -13.19 3.55 -20.86
CA ALA A 3 -13.99 2.34 -20.70
C ALA A 3 -15.29 2.70 -19.95
N PRO A 4 -16.47 2.22 -20.39
CA PRO A 4 -17.70 2.39 -19.62
C PRO A 4 -17.54 1.79 -18.23
N LEU A 5 -18.32 2.27 -17.26
CA LEU A 5 -18.32 1.80 -15.88
C LEU A 5 -18.20 0.27 -15.82
N SER A 6 -17.05 -0.23 -15.35
CA SER A 6 -16.71 -1.64 -15.38
C SER A 6 -16.66 -2.20 -13.96
N LEU A 7 -16.90 -3.51 -13.85
CA LEU A 7 -16.75 -4.27 -12.61
C LEU A 7 -15.33 -4.12 -12.03
N SER A 8 -14.32 -3.90 -12.89
CA SER A 8 -12.95 -3.57 -12.47
C SER A 8 -12.86 -2.32 -11.60
N ASN A 9 -13.65 -1.29 -11.88
CA ASN A 9 -13.59 0.00 -11.18
C ASN A 9 -14.27 -0.10 -9.81
N VAL A 10 -15.31 -0.92 -9.70
CA VAL A 10 -15.91 -1.25 -8.40
C VAL A 10 -14.94 -2.09 -7.57
N LEU A 11 -14.30 -3.08 -8.19
CA LEU A 11 -13.33 -3.95 -7.53
C LEU A 11 -12.11 -3.17 -7.02
N THR A 12 -11.58 -2.19 -7.77
CA THR A 12 -10.46 -1.36 -7.32
C THR A 12 -10.80 -0.54 -6.09
N VAL A 13 -11.98 0.08 -6.05
CA VAL A 13 -12.44 0.83 -4.87
C VAL A 13 -12.60 -0.09 -3.66
N VAL A 14 -13.19 -1.28 -3.83
CA VAL A 14 -13.33 -2.26 -2.75
C VAL A 14 -11.97 -2.72 -2.22
N LEU A 15 -11.02 -3.03 -3.10
CA LEU A 15 -9.66 -3.42 -2.71
C LEU A 15 -8.92 -2.29 -2.00
N ALA A 16 -9.09 -1.05 -2.46
CA ALA A 16 -8.49 0.13 -1.82
C ALA A 16 -9.09 0.38 -0.43
N LEU A 17 -10.41 0.18 -0.28
CA LEU A 17 -11.09 0.30 1.01
C LEU A 17 -10.64 -0.79 1.99
N LEU A 18 -10.47 -2.04 1.53
CA LEU A 18 -9.88 -3.11 2.32
C LEU A 18 -8.42 -2.81 2.68
N CYS A 19 -7.64 -2.20 1.78
CA CYS A 19 -6.27 -1.76 2.05
C CYS A 19 -6.24 -0.71 3.16
N LEU A 20 -7.13 0.27 3.12
CA LEU A 20 -7.26 1.30 4.16
C LEU A 20 -7.70 0.69 5.49
N TRP A 21 -8.69 -0.20 5.48
CA TRP A 21 -9.18 -0.85 6.70
C TRP A 21 -8.11 -1.71 7.38
N THR A 22 -7.39 -2.52 6.61
CA THR A 22 -6.29 -3.35 7.11
C THR A 22 -5.08 -2.52 7.54
N SER A 23 -4.85 -1.36 6.91
CA SER A 23 -3.83 -0.39 7.34
C SER A 23 -4.22 0.31 8.63
N ASN A 24 -5.50 0.67 8.80
CA ASN A 24 -6.01 1.29 10.02
C ASN A 24 -5.83 0.37 11.23
N ALA A 25 -6.16 -0.92 11.07
CA ALA A 25 -5.95 -1.94 12.10
C ALA A 25 -4.47 -2.16 12.48
N GLN A 26 -3.52 -1.78 11.60
CA GLN A 26 -2.08 -1.83 11.90
C GLN A 26 -1.53 -0.49 12.41
N SER A 27 -2.19 0.62 12.08
CA SER A 27 -1.76 1.98 12.47
C SER A 27 -1.88 2.25 13.97
N SER A 28 -2.82 1.57 14.65
CA SER A 28 -3.07 1.69 16.09
C SER A 28 -1.90 1.23 16.96
N GLY A 29 -0.91 0.54 16.37
CA GLY A 29 0.24 -0.03 17.07
C GLY A 29 -0.13 -1.29 17.85
N GLY A 30 0.88 -2.10 18.17
CA GLY A 30 0.70 -3.33 18.93
C GLY A 30 1.36 -4.54 18.28
N VAL A 31 1.06 -5.72 18.85
CA VAL A 31 1.69 -6.98 18.48
C VAL A 31 0.89 -7.66 17.36
N VAL A 32 1.51 -7.77 16.19
CA VAL A 32 0.91 -8.32 14.97
C VAL A 32 1.72 -9.53 14.48
N LYS A 33 1.08 -10.48 13.82
CA LYS A 33 1.81 -11.58 13.14
C LYS A 33 2.59 -11.01 11.97
N LEU A 34 3.82 -11.50 11.76
CA LEU A 34 4.71 -11.05 10.69
C LEU A 34 4.04 -11.12 9.30
N TRP A 35 3.29 -12.19 9.02
CA TRP A 35 2.60 -12.34 7.73
C TRP A 35 1.49 -11.31 7.48
N ARG A 36 0.86 -10.77 8.54
CA ARG A 36 -0.20 -9.74 8.41
C ARG A 36 0.35 -8.41 7.90
N LEU A 37 1.64 -8.15 8.05
CA LEU A 37 2.31 -6.97 7.48
C LEU A 37 2.28 -6.95 5.95
N ALA A 38 2.17 -8.12 5.32
CA ALA A 38 2.11 -8.23 3.86
C ALA A 38 0.71 -7.96 3.30
N VAL A 39 -0.35 -7.88 4.12
CA VAL A 39 -1.74 -7.74 3.63
C VAL A 39 -2.02 -6.38 2.97
N PRO A 40 -1.71 -5.21 3.58
CA PRO A 40 -1.90 -3.93 2.89
C PRO A 40 -1.10 -3.76 1.59
N PRO A 41 0.20 -4.10 1.53
CA PRO A 41 0.97 -3.88 0.31
C PRO A 41 0.52 -4.80 -0.84
N THR A 42 0.06 -6.02 -0.57
CA THR A 42 -0.49 -6.89 -1.64
C THR A 42 -1.78 -6.31 -2.21
N LEU A 43 -2.68 -5.81 -1.36
CA LEU A 43 -3.91 -5.13 -1.81
C LEU A 43 -3.58 -3.86 -2.60
N ALA A 44 -2.64 -3.03 -2.13
CA ALA A 44 -2.22 -1.82 -2.84
C ALA A 44 -1.59 -2.13 -4.20
N THR A 45 -0.80 -3.20 -4.28
CA THR A 45 -0.19 -3.65 -5.55
C THR A 45 -1.27 -4.12 -6.53
N ALA A 46 -2.27 -4.86 -6.06
CA ALA A 46 -3.39 -5.28 -6.91
C ALA A 46 -4.15 -4.08 -7.47
N VAL A 47 -4.45 -3.06 -6.65
CA VAL A 47 -5.09 -1.82 -7.10
C VAL A 47 -4.24 -1.09 -8.13
N ALA A 48 -2.94 -0.93 -7.87
CA ALA A 48 -2.03 -0.27 -8.80
C ALA A 48 -1.95 -1.00 -10.16
N LEU A 49 -1.90 -2.34 -10.16
CA LEU A 49 -1.91 -3.14 -11.39
C LEU A 49 -3.19 -2.97 -12.20
N VAL A 50 -4.36 -2.94 -11.54
CA VAL A 50 -5.63 -2.75 -12.24
C VAL A 50 -5.74 -1.33 -12.83
N LEU A 51 -5.29 -0.31 -12.10
CA LEU A 51 -5.25 1.06 -12.62
C LEU A 51 -4.25 1.20 -13.78
N LEU A 52 -3.08 0.56 -13.70
CA LEU A 52 -2.12 0.50 -14.82
C LEU A 52 -2.73 -0.18 -16.04
N ALA A 53 -3.40 -1.32 -15.85
CA ALA A 53 -4.02 -2.08 -16.93
C ALA A 53 -5.13 -1.30 -17.65
N SER A 54 -5.71 -0.28 -17.00
CA SER A 54 -6.74 0.58 -17.58
C SER A 54 -6.15 1.71 -18.45
N VAL A 55 -4.83 1.92 -18.43
CA VAL A 55 -4.15 2.89 -19.30
C VAL A 55 -3.89 2.24 -20.67
N PHE A 56 -4.85 2.37 -21.58
CA PHE A 56 -4.82 1.73 -22.90
C PHE A 56 -3.90 2.38 -23.96
N ASN A 57 -3.12 3.40 -23.62
CA ASN A 57 -2.19 4.06 -24.56
C ASN A 57 -0.75 4.01 -24.04
N PRO A 58 -0.01 2.92 -24.32
CA PRO A 58 1.40 2.82 -23.96
C PRO A 58 2.20 3.80 -24.81
N THR A 59 2.73 4.84 -24.17
CA THR A 59 3.75 5.70 -24.74
C THR A 59 4.92 5.74 -23.77
N LEU A 60 6.14 5.87 -24.30
CA LEU A 60 7.35 5.92 -23.47
C LEU A 60 7.30 6.97 -22.34
N ALA A 61 6.63 8.10 -22.56
CA ALA A 61 6.44 9.13 -21.53
C ALA A 61 5.58 8.64 -20.37
N HIS A 62 4.39 8.11 -20.64
CA HIS A 62 3.51 7.53 -19.63
C HIS A 62 4.14 6.33 -18.91
N ASP A 63 4.92 5.51 -19.63
CA ASP A 63 5.63 4.40 -19.01
C ASP A 63 6.73 4.86 -18.05
N ALA A 64 7.47 5.89 -18.43
CA ALA A 64 8.45 6.50 -17.55
C ALA A 64 7.80 7.13 -16.31
N GLU A 65 6.63 7.76 -16.44
CA GLU A 65 5.93 8.40 -15.32
C GLU A 65 5.59 7.42 -14.19
N TRP A 66 4.94 6.30 -14.50
CA TRP A 66 4.55 5.35 -13.46
C TRP A 66 5.76 4.61 -12.87
N ILE A 67 6.80 4.35 -13.68
CA ILE A 67 8.06 3.74 -13.21
C ILE A 67 8.77 4.69 -12.25
N VAL A 68 8.94 5.96 -12.62
CA VAL A 68 9.59 6.98 -11.77
C VAL A 68 8.80 7.16 -10.48
N ALA A 69 7.46 7.25 -10.56
CA ALA A 69 6.61 7.34 -9.39
C ALA A 69 6.73 6.12 -8.47
N ALA A 70 6.77 4.91 -9.04
CA ALA A 70 6.98 3.67 -8.28
C ALA A 70 8.35 3.66 -7.58
N ILE A 71 9.41 4.08 -8.27
CA ILE A 71 10.77 4.15 -7.70
C ILE A 71 10.84 5.18 -6.57
N LEU A 72 10.24 6.36 -6.75
CA LEU A 72 10.19 7.40 -5.71
C LEU A 72 9.40 6.90 -4.50
N GLY A 73 8.23 6.30 -4.72
CA GLY A 73 7.44 5.66 -3.67
C GLY A 73 8.24 4.59 -2.93
N ALA A 74 8.92 3.71 -3.66
CA ALA A 74 9.77 2.65 -3.12
C ALA A 74 10.92 3.20 -2.26
N ALA A 75 11.62 4.24 -2.71
CA ALA A 75 12.71 4.87 -1.97
C ALA A 75 12.21 5.48 -0.65
N LEU A 76 11.09 6.20 -0.70
CA LEU A 76 10.45 6.79 0.49
C LEU A 76 9.92 5.71 1.45
N GLY A 77 9.33 4.64 0.92
CA GLY A 77 8.85 3.51 1.69
C GLY A 77 9.97 2.79 2.41
N ARG A 78 11.07 2.50 1.69
CA ARG A 78 12.25 1.85 2.22
C ARG A 78 12.90 2.67 3.34
N THR A 79 13.14 3.96 3.11
CA THR A 79 13.75 4.85 4.11
C THR A 79 12.88 4.93 5.37
N ARG A 80 11.56 5.07 5.23
CA ARG A 80 10.64 5.05 6.37
C ARG A 80 10.62 3.72 7.12
N GLY A 81 10.60 2.59 6.42
CA GLY A 81 10.68 1.27 7.05
C GLY A 81 11.99 1.03 7.82
N TRP A 82 13.08 1.66 7.39
CA TRP A 82 14.37 1.63 8.09
C TRP A 82 14.41 2.47 9.36
N LEU A 83 13.66 3.57 9.40
CA LEU A 83 13.62 4.46 10.56
C LEU A 83 12.69 3.96 11.68
N MET A 84 11.73 3.07 11.38
CA MET A 84 10.80 2.57 12.38
C MET A 84 11.48 1.68 13.43
N HIS A 85 11.17 1.88 14.71
CA HIS A 85 11.62 0.97 15.77
C HIS A 85 10.78 -0.31 15.71
N VAL A 86 11.41 -1.49 15.61
CA VAL A 86 10.71 -2.77 15.46
C VAL A 86 11.26 -3.76 16.47
N GLU A 87 10.38 -4.28 17.33
CA GLU A 87 10.66 -5.41 18.24
C GLU A 87 10.04 -6.68 17.62
N SER A 88 10.79 -7.78 17.61
CA SER A 88 10.40 -9.02 16.93
C SER A 88 10.60 -10.23 17.85
N ASP A 89 9.54 -11.01 17.99
CA ASP A 89 9.54 -12.32 18.64
C ASP A 89 9.60 -13.38 17.54
N GLN A 90 10.81 -13.88 17.30
CA GLN A 90 11.07 -14.93 16.31
C GLN A 90 10.41 -16.28 16.65
N ARG A 91 10.10 -16.56 17.92
CA ARG A 91 9.55 -17.85 18.36
C ARG A 91 8.10 -18.00 17.93
N TRP A 92 7.33 -16.90 17.97
CA TRP A 92 5.91 -16.88 17.60
C TRP A 92 5.62 -16.11 16.30
N GLY A 93 6.65 -15.58 15.65
CA GLY A 93 6.53 -14.77 14.44
C GLY A 93 5.72 -13.48 14.70
N LEU A 94 5.88 -12.89 15.88
CA LEU A 94 5.18 -11.68 16.28
C LEU A 94 6.10 -10.47 16.13
N VAL A 95 5.54 -9.37 15.69
CA VAL A 95 6.25 -8.10 15.54
C VAL A 95 5.43 -7.02 16.22
N LYS A 96 6.06 -6.24 17.08
CA LYS A 96 5.44 -5.08 17.68
C LYS A 96 5.73 -3.87 16.81
N LEU A 97 4.68 -3.32 16.21
CA LEU A 97 4.79 -2.10 15.42
C LEU A 97 4.52 -0.87 16.28
N PRO A 98 5.32 0.20 16.10
CA PRO A 98 5.02 1.50 16.68
C PRO A 98 3.79 2.07 15.97
N ARG A 99 3.02 2.87 16.72
CA ARG A 99 1.89 3.62 16.16
C ARG A 99 2.41 4.52 15.04
N SER A 100 1.89 4.35 13.83
CA SER A 100 2.36 5.11 12.67
C SER A 100 1.21 5.40 11.71
N TYR A 101 1.12 6.66 11.28
CA TYR A 101 0.06 7.15 10.40
C TYR A 101 0.45 7.11 8.93
N ASP A 102 1.74 7.02 8.60
CA ASP A 102 2.21 7.12 7.21
C ASP A 102 1.60 6.05 6.28
N GLY A 103 1.31 4.86 6.82
CA GLY A 103 0.74 3.74 6.03
C GLY A 103 -0.76 3.89 5.83
N LEU A 104 -1.43 4.48 6.82
CA LEU A 104 -2.83 4.92 6.71
C LEU A 104 -2.94 6.03 5.66
N LEU A 105 -2.03 7.00 5.66
CA LEU A 105 -2.05 8.10 4.70
C LEU A 105 -1.84 7.60 3.26
N ALA A 106 -0.89 6.68 3.04
CA ALA A 106 -0.66 6.10 1.71
C ALA A 106 -1.85 5.26 1.21
N SER A 107 -2.48 4.47 2.07
CA SER A 107 -3.68 3.70 1.71
C SER A 107 -4.91 4.59 1.50
N PHE A 108 -5.03 5.69 2.25
CA PHE A 108 -6.05 6.70 2.02
C PHE A 108 -5.87 7.41 0.67
N ALA A 109 -4.63 7.80 0.33
CA ALA A 109 -4.32 8.37 -0.99
C ALA A 109 -4.66 7.40 -2.13
N LEU A 110 -4.35 6.11 -1.96
CA LEU A 110 -4.72 5.06 -2.91
C LEU A 110 -6.25 4.94 -3.08
N LEU A 111 -7.02 5.04 -2.00
CA LEU A 111 -8.48 5.06 -2.04
C LEU A 111 -9.01 6.28 -2.80
N VAL A 112 -8.48 7.48 -2.53
CA VAL A 112 -8.87 8.70 -3.25
C VAL A 112 -8.60 8.55 -4.75
N LEU A 113 -7.44 8.02 -5.14
CA LEU A 113 -7.11 7.78 -6.55
C LEU A 113 -8.07 6.77 -7.21
N SER A 114 -8.43 5.69 -6.51
CA SER A 114 -9.42 4.72 -7.01
C SER A 114 -10.82 5.34 -7.17
N MET A 115 -11.20 6.25 -6.28
CA MET A 115 -12.48 6.98 -6.37
C MET A 115 -12.50 7.96 -7.54
N VAL A 116 -11.37 8.63 -7.82
CA VAL A 116 -11.22 9.51 -8.99
C VAL A 116 -11.38 8.72 -10.29
N ASP A 117 -10.73 7.56 -10.39
CA ASP A 117 -10.86 6.67 -11.54
C ASP A 117 -12.31 6.20 -11.74
N PHE A 118 -12.95 5.73 -10.65
CA PHE A 118 -14.36 5.35 -10.65
C PHE A 118 -15.29 6.50 -11.08
N ALA A 119 -15.07 7.71 -10.55
CA ALA A 119 -15.85 8.89 -10.92
C ALA A 119 -15.67 9.25 -12.39
N GLY A 120 -14.44 9.15 -12.92
CA GLY A 120 -14.16 9.37 -14.33
C GLY A 120 -14.90 8.38 -15.24
N ALA A 121 -14.95 7.11 -14.84
CA ALA A 121 -15.72 6.09 -15.54
C ALA A 121 -17.24 6.30 -15.43
N ALA A 122 -17.73 6.73 -14.27
CA ALA A 122 -19.16 6.97 -14.02
C ALA A 122 -19.69 8.19 -14.80
N LEU A 123 -18.88 9.24 -14.92
CA LEU A 123 -19.24 10.48 -15.63
C LEU A 123 -18.99 10.40 -17.14
N GLY A 124 -18.32 9.33 -17.62
CA GLY A 124 -17.89 9.20 -19.01
C GLY A 124 -16.85 10.24 -19.45
N ALA A 125 -16.30 11.00 -18.49
CA ALA A 125 -15.33 12.07 -18.70
C ALA A 125 -14.22 11.95 -17.65
N ALA A 126 -12.96 12.02 -18.10
CA ALA A 126 -11.82 11.90 -17.21
C ALA A 126 -11.76 13.11 -16.27
N VAL A 127 -11.91 12.88 -14.96
CA VAL A 127 -11.76 13.92 -13.93
C VAL A 127 -10.28 14.30 -13.80
N ILE A 128 -9.39 13.30 -13.82
CA ILE A 128 -7.94 13.44 -13.92
C ILE A 128 -7.47 12.54 -15.07
N GLN A 129 -6.41 12.95 -15.77
CA GLN A 129 -5.82 12.12 -16.82
C GLN A 129 -5.41 10.75 -16.23
N PRO A 130 -5.88 9.62 -16.82
CA PRO A 130 -5.56 8.27 -16.36
C PRO A 130 -4.08 8.00 -16.03
N PRO A 131 -3.08 8.48 -16.81
CA PRO A 131 -1.67 8.22 -16.50
C PRO A 131 -1.23 8.77 -15.13
N HIS A 132 -1.72 9.95 -14.73
CA HIS A 132 -1.36 10.53 -13.44
C HIS A 132 -1.98 9.76 -12.27
N VAL A 133 -3.20 9.24 -12.45
CA VAL A 133 -3.86 8.40 -11.45
C VAL A 133 -3.10 7.09 -11.27
N ALA A 134 -2.68 6.47 -12.38
CA ALA A 134 -1.86 5.26 -12.38
C ALA A 134 -0.49 5.49 -11.74
N ALA A 135 0.19 6.59 -12.06
CA ALA A 135 1.48 6.96 -11.46
C ALA A 135 1.35 7.20 -9.94
N GLY A 136 0.29 7.90 -9.51
CA GLY A 136 0.00 8.09 -8.08
C GLY A 136 -0.24 6.77 -7.36
N ALA A 137 -0.98 5.84 -7.97
CA ALA A 137 -1.22 4.52 -7.41
C ALA A 137 0.07 3.69 -7.33
N ALA A 138 0.91 3.76 -8.35
CA ALA A 138 2.22 3.12 -8.38
C ALA A 138 3.16 3.65 -7.28
N ALA A 139 3.17 4.97 -7.03
CA ALA A 139 3.90 5.56 -5.91
C ALA A 139 3.39 5.06 -4.55
N CYS A 140 2.07 5.01 -4.35
CA CYS A 140 1.48 4.53 -3.09
C CYS A 140 1.78 3.03 -2.87
N ALA A 141 1.65 2.21 -3.90
CA ALA A 141 1.97 0.78 -3.84
C ALA A 141 3.46 0.55 -3.56
N GLY A 142 4.35 1.25 -4.29
CA GLY A 142 5.79 1.21 -4.07
C GLY A 142 6.17 1.57 -2.63
N TYR A 143 5.57 2.64 -2.10
CA TYR A 143 5.77 3.05 -0.70
C TYR A 143 5.38 1.94 0.29
N LEU A 144 4.18 1.38 0.17
CA LEU A 144 3.68 0.36 1.09
C LEU A 144 4.50 -0.94 1.01
N VAL A 145 4.83 -1.39 -0.20
CA VAL A 145 5.61 -2.62 -0.44
C VAL A 145 7.01 -2.50 0.14
N PHE A 146 7.75 -1.46 -0.22
CA PHE A 146 9.14 -1.32 0.21
C PHE A 146 9.27 -0.99 1.69
N ARG A 147 8.28 -0.30 2.26
CA ARG A 147 8.18 -0.15 3.71
C ARG A 147 7.99 -1.51 4.38
N ALA A 148 7.06 -2.34 3.91
CA ALA A 148 6.82 -3.66 4.48
C ALA A 148 8.08 -4.53 4.40
N ILE A 149 8.72 -4.62 3.23
CA ILE A 149 9.98 -5.36 3.02
C ILE A 149 11.09 -4.86 3.95
N ALA A 150 11.27 -3.54 4.07
CA ALA A 150 12.26 -2.97 4.97
C ALA A 150 12.00 -3.35 6.44
N THR A 151 10.74 -3.30 6.89
CA THR A 151 10.38 -3.67 8.25
C THR A 151 10.57 -5.16 8.52
N THR A 152 10.21 -6.04 7.58
CA THR A 152 10.37 -7.48 7.74
C THR A 152 11.84 -7.89 7.75
N MET A 153 12.66 -7.33 6.85
CA MET A 153 14.11 -7.58 6.84
C MET A 153 14.81 -7.13 8.13
N ARG A 154 14.30 -6.08 8.79
CA ARG A 154 14.83 -5.65 10.10
C ARG A 154 14.30 -6.49 11.25
N ALA A 155 13.05 -6.93 11.18
CA ALA A 155 12.46 -7.83 12.17
C ALA A 155 13.20 -9.18 12.24
N THR A 156 13.77 -9.67 11.14
CA THR A 156 14.57 -10.92 11.13
C THR A 156 16.00 -10.75 11.61
N ARG A 157 16.55 -9.52 11.63
CA ARG A 157 17.93 -9.23 12.04
C ARG A 157 18.08 -8.74 13.48
N ARG A 158 16.98 -8.46 14.19
CA ARG A 158 17.01 -7.97 15.58
C ARG A 158 17.12 -9.11 16.59
N PRO A 159 17.74 -8.87 17.77
CA PRO A 159 17.75 -9.85 18.86
C PRO A 159 16.33 -10.21 19.27
N HIS A 160 16.13 -11.48 19.60
CA HIS A 160 14.84 -12.00 20.05
C HIS A 160 14.39 -11.29 21.33
N VAL A 161 13.13 -10.86 21.35
CA VAL A 161 12.44 -10.33 22.53
C VAL A 161 11.14 -11.12 22.71
N GLU A 162 10.86 -11.57 23.92
CA GLU A 162 9.61 -12.29 24.22
C GLU A 162 8.43 -11.31 24.22
N LEU A 163 7.54 -11.43 23.23
CA LEU A 163 6.34 -10.59 23.10
C LEU A 163 5.05 -11.36 23.44
N TYR A 164 5.14 -12.68 23.58
CA TYR A 164 4.01 -13.56 23.87
C TYR A 164 3.34 -13.23 25.22
N ASP A 165 4.13 -13.00 26.28
CA ASP A 165 3.61 -12.74 27.63
C ASP A 165 2.91 -11.37 27.75
N VAL A 166 3.31 -10.40 26.94
CA VAL A 166 2.64 -9.08 26.89
C VAL A 166 1.27 -9.17 26.22
N LYS A 167 1.09 -10.14 25.30
CA LYS A 167 -0.19 -10.39 24.63
C LYS A 167 -1.13 -11.25 25.49
N SER A 168 -0.63 -12.16 26.32
CA SER A 168 -1.46 -12.97 27.22
C SER A 168 -2.00 -12.18 28.41
N ALA A 169 -1.31 -11.10 28.80
CA ALA A 169 -1.70 -10.21 29.90
C ALA A 169 -2.77 -9.15 29.54
N ARG A 170 -3.25 -9.10 28.30
CA ARG A 170 -4.18 -8.08 27.79
C ARG A 170 -5.41 -8.72 27.15
#